data_AF-A0A1G8RH29-F1
#
_entry.id   AF-A0A1G8RH29-F1
#
_cell.length_a   1.000
_cell.length_b   1.000
_cell.length_c   1.000
_cell.angle_alpha   90.00
_cell.angle_beta   90.00
_cell.angle_gamma   90.00
#
_symmetry.space_group_name_H-M   'P 1'
#
loop_
_entity.id
_entity.type
_entity.pdbx_description
1 polymer ?
#
loop_
_entity_poly.entity_id
_entity_poly.type
_entity_poly.pdbx_seq_one_letter_code
_entity_poly.pdbx_strand_id
1 'polypeptide(L)' 'MEENSYKLLCIEIEQKRGEMILYGIRYGLTSLEVIQTSQQLDRLLDKLHYLNYPNTG' A
#
# COMPACT_ATOMS: atom_id res chain seq x y z
N MET A 1 3.48 -15.80 15.81
CA MET A 1 3.61 -16.03 14.35
C MET A 1 3.18 -14.79 13.53
N GLU A 2 2.52 -13.79 14.14
CA GLU A 2 1.97 -12.60 13.49
C GLU A 2 2.99 -11.47 13.18
N GLU A 3 4.07 -11.36 13.95
CA GLU A 3 5.07 -10.30 13.79
C GLU A 3 5.76 -10.32 12.42
N ASN A 4 6.00 -11.52 11.87
CA ASN A 4 6.60 -11.67 10.56
C ASN A 4 5.67 -11.20 9.43
N SER A 5 4.36 -11.50 9.53
CA SER A 5 3.35 -11.06 8.58
C SER A 5 3.17 -9.54 8.60
N TYR A 6 3.18 -8.92 9.79
CA TYR A 6 3.14 -7.47 9.93
C TYR A 6 4.35 -6.80 9.27
N LYS A 7 5.56 -7.31 9.57
CA LYS A 7 6.79 -6.77 9.01
C LYS A 7 6.84 -6.87 7.47
N LEU A 8 6.42 -8.01 6.92
CA LEU A 8 6.33 -8.19 5.47
C LEU A 8 5.32 -7.22 4.84
N LEU A 9 4.16 -7.02 5.46
CA LEU A 9 3.16 -6.08 4.98
C LEU A 9 3.68 -4.64 4.96
N CYS A 10 4.40 -4.21 6.01
CA CYS A 10 5.04 -2.89 6.04
C CYS A 10 6.07 -2.72 4.92
N ILE A 11 6.85 -3.75 4.62
CA ILE A 11 7.82 -3.71 3.51
C ILE A 11 7.09 -3.55 2.17
N GLU A 12 6.01 -4.31 1.93
CA GLU A 12 5.21 -4.19 0.71
C GLU A 12 4.58 -2.80 0.55
N ILE A 13 4.08 -2.20 1.64
CA ILE A 13 3.53 -0.85 1.65
C ILE A 13 4.58 0.17 1.20
N GLU A 14 5.78 0.12 1.77
CA GLU A 14 6.84 1.08 1.44
C GLU A 14 7.36 0.88 0.00
N GLN A 15 7.45 -0.37 -0.47
CA GLN A 15 7.76 -0.65 -1.87
C GLN A 15 6.71 -0.06 -2.81
N LYS A 16 5.42 -0.28 -2.52
CA LYS A 16 4.31 0.19 -3.33
C LYS A 16 4.18 1.72 -3.32
N ARG A 17 4.47 2.36 -2.17
CA ARG A 17 4.60 3.83 -2.05
C ARG A 17 5.70 4.35 -2.97
N GLY A 18 6.86 3.71 -2.98
CA GLY A 18 7.97 4.04 -3.88
C GLY A 18 7.59 3.95 -5.36
N GLU A 19 6.91 2.88 -5.76
CA GLU A 19 6.39 2.72 -7.13
C GLU A 19 5.42 3.85 -7.51
N MET A 20 4.49 4.21 -6.63
CA MET A 20 3.52 5.27 -6.88
C MET A 20 4.20 6.62 -7.10
N ILE A 21 5.19 6.95 -6.28
CA ILE A 21 5.99 8.19 -6.42
C ILE A 21 6.74 8.18 -7.75
N LEU A 22 7.41 7.08 -8.09
CA LEU A 22 8.14 6.93 -9.34
C LEU A 22 7.23 7.10 -10.56
N TYR A 23 6.05 6.48 -10.55
CA TYR A 23 5.06 6.60 -11.61
C TYR A 23 4.47 8.01 -11.67
N GLY A 24 4.26 8.66 -10.52
CA GLY A 24 3.81 10.05 -10.43
C GLY A 24 4.79 11.01 -11.10
N ILE A 25 6.09 10.80 -10.88
CA ILE A 25 7.15 11.58 -11.52
C ILE A 25 7.24 11.27 -13.03
N ARG A 26 7.09 10.01 -13.44
CA ARG A 26 7.34 9.56 -14.81
C ARG A 26 6.18 9.79 -15.77
N TYR A 27 4.95 9.54 -15.30
CA TYR A 27 3.74 9.51 -16.13
C TYR A 27 2.71 10.57 -15.73
N GLY A 28 2.90 11.22 -14.57
CA GLY A 28 1.96 12.17 -14.00
C GLY A 28 0.95 11.49 -13.07
N LEU A 29 0.43 12.27 -12.11
CA LEU A 29 -0.41 11.77 -11.01
C LEU A 29 -1.77 11.22 -11.46
N THR A 30 -2.23 11.56 -12.66
CA THR A 30 -3.50 11.11 -13.24
C THR A 30 -3.33 9.98 -14.26
N SER A 31 -2.11 9.49 -14.45
CA SER A 31 -1.86 8.31 -15.29
C SER A 31 -2.54 7.08 -14.72
N LEU A 32 -2.91 6.15 -15.60
CA LEU A 32 -3.57 4.90 -15.20
C LEU A 32 -2.67 4.09 -14.25
N GLU A 33 -1.37 4.11 -14.49
CA GLU A 33 -0.35 3.47 -13.68
C GLU A 33 -0.35 4.00 -12.25
N VAL A 34 -0.40 5.33 -12.06
CA VAL A 34 -0.45 5.93 -10.72
C VAL A 34 -1.76 5.60 -10.01
N ILE A 35 -2.89 5.68 -10.73
CA ILE A 35 -4.22 5.35 -10.17
C ILE A 35 -4.27 3.89 -9.72
N GLN A 36 -3.76 2.97 -10.54
CA GLN A 36 -3.72 1.55 -10.18
C GLN A 36 -2.80 1.30 -8.98
N THR A 37 -1.61 1.91 -8.98
CA THR A 37 -0.67 1.75 -7.88
C THR A 37 -1.20 2.37 -6.58
N SER A 38 -1.93 3.49 -6.65
CA SER A 38 -2.56 4.08 -5.46
C SER A 38 -3.66 3.18 -4.88
N GLN A 39 -4.52 2.61 -5.73
CA GLN A 39 -5.55 1.66 -5.27
C GLN A 39 -4.96 0.38 -4.68
N GLN A 40 -3.81 -0.08 -5.19
CA GLN A 40 -3.09 -1.21 -4.61
C GLN A 40 -2.51 -0.85 -3.24
N LEU A 41 -1.94 0.35 -3.10
CA LEU A 41 -1.42 0.86 -1.83
C LEU A 41 -2.54 0.98 -0.78
N ASP A 42 -3.70 1.51 -1.15
CA ASP A 42 -4.86 1.61 -0.26
C ASP A 42 -5.27 0.24 0.28
N ARG A 43 -5.34 -0.79 -0.57
CA ARG A 43 -5.66 -2.16 -0.12
C ARG A 43 -4.63 -2.73 0.86
N LEU A 44 -3.36 -2.39 0.73
CA LEU A 44 -2.33 -2.81 1.68
C LEU A 44 -2.49 -2.09 3.02
N LEU A 45 -2.83 -0.80 2.99
CA LEU A 45 -3.13 0.00 4.18
C LEU A 45 -4.39 -0.50 4.89
N ASP A 46 -5.42 -0.91 4.15
CA ASP A 46 -6.64 -1.51 4.71
C ASP A 46 -6.33 -2.82 5.45
N LYS A 47 -5.47 -3.67 4.87
CA LYS A 47 -5.00 -4.90 5.53
C LYS A 47 -4.26 -4.57 6.83
N LEU A 48 -3.41 -3.55 6.80
CA LEU A 48 -2.66 -3.10 7.99
C LEU A 48 -3.61 -2.56 9.06
N HIS A 49 -4.62 -1.77 8.65
CA HIS A 49 -5.65 -1.25 9.54
C HIS A 49 -6.43 -2.39 10.19
N TYR A 50 -6.85 -3.41 9.43
CA TYR A 50 -7.54 -4.58 9.96
C TYR A 50 -6.69 -5.36 10.98
N LEU A 51 -5.39 -5.54 10.71
CA LEU A 51 -4.47 -6.19 11.65
C LEU A 51 -4.32 -5.41 12.96
N ASN A 52 -4.33 -4.07 12.90
CA ASN A 52 -4.20 -3.21 14.08
C ASN A 52 -5.53 -3.03 14.84
N TYR A 53 -6.67 -3.12 14.14
CA TYR A 53 -8.01 -2.87 14.68
C TYR A 53 -9.01 -3.94 14.21
N PRO A 54 -8.92 -5.18 14.71
CA PRO A 54 -9.75 -6.30 14.22
C PRO A 54 -11.24 -6.21 14.58
N ASN A 55 -11.68 -5.23 15.39
CA ASN A 55 -13.05 -5.16 15.95
C ASN A 55 -13.83 -3.85 15.64
N THR A 56 -13.54 -3.17 14.53
CA THR A 56 -14.48 -2.15 14.00
C THR A 56 -15.38 -2.80 12.95
N GLY A 57 -16.40 -3.54 13.42
CA GLY A 57 -17.41 -4.22 12.63
C GLY A 57 -18.65 -4.46 13.47
#